data_AF-A0AA38F4D1-F1
#
_entry.id   AF-A0AA38F4D1-F1
#
_cell.length_a   1.000
_cell.length_b   1.000
_cell.length_c   1.000
_cell.angle_alpha   90.00
_cell.angle_beta   90.00
_cell.angle_gamma   90.00
#
_symmetry.space_group_name_H-M   'P 1'
#
loop_
_entity.id
_entity.type
_entity.pdbx_description
1 polymer ?
#
loop_
_entity_poly.entity_id
_entity_poly.type
_entity_poly.pdbx_seq_one_letter_code
_entity_poly.pdbx_strand_id
1 'polypeptide(L)' 'FSMIATPLHIVAAKIKSFDWGKEQDKSFELLKYKISHAPVLALPNLQQPFEVETDASDYTMGSVLLQG' A
#
# COMPACT_ATOMS: atom_id res chain seq x y z
N PHE A 1 0.80 -5.08 -2.87
CA PHE A 1 -0.17 -4.53 -1.90
C PHE A 1 -1.60 -4.49 -2.43
N SER A 2 -1.83 -4.15 -3.71
CA SER A 2 -3.16 -4.02 -4.33
C SER A 2 -4.13 -5.21 -4.07
N MET A 3 -3.71 -6.46 -4.29
CA MET A 3 -4.56 -7.64 -4.04
C MET A 3 -4.99 -7.83 -2.58
N ILE A 4 -4.18 -7.37 -1.62
CA ILE A 4 -4.51 -7.47 -0.19
C ILE A 4 -5.50 -6.38 0.19
N ALA A 5 -5.40 -5.21 -0.43
CA ALA A 5 -6.29 -4.08 -0.19
C ALA A 5 -7.63 -4.19 -0.92
N THR A 6 -7.80 -5.11 -1.87
CA THR A 6 -9.02 -5.25 -2.67
C THR A 6 -10.30 -5.36 -1.83
N PRO A 7 -10.37 -6.18 -0.75
CA PRO A 7 -11.58 -6.26 0.08
C PRO A 7 -11.90 -4.93 0.80
N LEU A 8 -10.88 -4.12 1.10
CA LEU A 8 -11.05 -2.80 1.71
C LEU A 8 -11.50 -1.76 0.67
N HIS A 9 -11.00 -1.83 -0.56
CA HIS A 9 -11.36 -0.91 -1.63
C HIS A 9 -12.83 -1.03 -2.02
N ILE A 10 -13.37 -2.26 -2.02
CA ILE A 10 -14.80 -2.52 -2.31
C ILE A 10 -15.71 -1.84 -1.28
N VAL A 11 -15.30 -1.86 0.00
CA VAL A 11 -16.05 -1.23 1.09
C VAL A 11 -15.87 0.30 1.09
N ALA A 12 -14.66 0.79 0.82
CA ALA A 12 -14.34 2.22 0.80
C ALA A 12 -14.96 2.96 -0.41
N ALA A 13 -15.04 2.31 -1.58
CA ALA A 13 -15.58 2.90 -2.79
C ALA A 13 -17.12 3.00 -2.79
N LYS A 14 -17.80 2.61 -1.70
CA LYS A 14 -19.27 2.59 -1.56
C LYS A 14 -20.01 1.86 -2.70
N ILE A 15 -19.32 0.97 -3.42
CA ILE A 15 -19.89 0.16 -4.51
C ILE A 15 -20.95 -0.80 -3.95
N LYS A 16 -20.82 -1.16 -2.66
CA LYS A 16 -21.80 -1.90 -1.88
C LYS A 16 -22.06 -1.20 -0.55
N SER A 17 -23.14 -1.58 0.14
CA SER A 17 -23.34 -1.27 1.55
C SER A 17 -22.09 -1.62 2.34
N PHE A 18 -21.73 -0.77 3.31
CA PHE A 18 -20.59 -1.00 4.18
C PHE A 18 -20.79 -2.32 4.94
N ASP A 19 -20.15 -3.37 4.45
CA ASP A 19 -20.17 -4.71 5.03
C ASP A 19 -18.74 -5.08 5.41
N TRP A 20 -18.50 -5.13 6.71
CA TRP A 20 -17.21 -5.42 7.28
C TRP A 20 -17.24 -6.82 7.87
N GLY A 21 -16.69 -7.77 7.11
CA GLY A 21 -16.62 -9.17 7.49
C GLY A 21 -15.20 -9.67 7.72
N LYS A 22 -15.09 -11.01 7.81
CA LYS A 22 -13.80 -11.68 8.08
C LYS A 22 -12.74 -11.45 7.01
N GLU A 23 -13.13 -11.19 5.77
CA GLU A 23 -12.19 -10.94 4.67
C GLU A 23 -11.56 -9.55 4.78
N GLN A 24 -12.36 -8.54 5.13
CA GLN A 24 -11.91 -7.18 5.39
C GLN A 24 -10.96 -7.14 6.60
N ASP A 25 -11.31 -7.81 7.70
CA ASP A 25 -10.46 -7.92 8.88
C ASP A 25 -9.11 -8.57 8.56
N LYS A 26 -9.13 -9.72 7.86
CA LYS A 26 -7.89 -10.41 7.46
C LYS A 26 -7.02 -9.53 6.56
N SER A 27 -7.63 -8.85 5.59
CA SER A 27 -6.92 -7.93 4.72
C SER A 27 -6.32 -6.75 5.48
N PHE A 28 -7.05 -6.18 6.44
CA PHE A 28 -6.60 -5.06 7.24
C PHE A 28 -5.44 -5.44 8.16
N GLU A 29 -5.54 -6.56 8.88
CA GLU A 29 -4.46 -7.04 9.74
C GLU A 29 -3.23 -7.45 8.93
N LEU A 30 -3.41 -8.10 7.76
CA LEU A 30 -2.30 -8.42 6.88
C LEU A 30 -1.62 -7.17 6.33
N LEU A 31 -2.36 -6.10 6.04
CA LEU A 31 -1.79 -4.81 5.63
C LEU A 31 -1.00 -4.17 6.77
N LYS A 32 -1.55 -4.12 7.99
CA LYS A 32 -0.84 -3.62 9.18
C LYS A 32 0.48 -4.36 9.39
N TYR A 33 0.45 -5.69 9.31
CA TYR A 33 1.65 -6.51 9.42
C TYR A 33 2.66 -6.17 8.33
N LYS A 34 2.26 -6.16 7.06
CA LYS A 34 3.19 -5.89 5.95
C LYS A 34 3.75 -4.47 5.96
N ILE A 35 2.99 -3.47 6.41
CA ILE A 35 3.47 -2.08 6.51
C ILE A 35 4.45 -1.95 7.69
N SER A 36 4.12 -2.54 8.84
CA SER A 36 5.00 -2.50 10.04
C SER A 36 6.29 -3.31 9.88
N HIS A 37 6.30 -4.29 8.96
CA HIS A 37 7.44 -5.16 8.70
C HIS A 37 8.02 -4.97 7.30
N ALA A 38 7.58 -3.94 6.56
CA ALA A 38 8.20 -3.60 5.28
C ALA A 38 9.65 -3.19 5.52
N PRO A 39 10.58 -3.49 4.60
CA PRO A 39 11.98 -3.10 4.71
C PRO A 39 12.13 -1.59 4.43
N VAL A 40 11.56 -0.75 5.28
CA VAL A 40 11.84 0.70 5.30
C VAL A 40 13.26 0.96 5.84
N LEU A 41 13.88 -0.06 6.46
CA LEU A 41 15.17 0.01 7.15
C LEU A 41 16.35 -0.61 6.37
N ALA A 42 16.14 -1.05 5.12
CA ALA A 42 17.26 -1.50 4.30
C ALA A 42 18.15 -0.30 3.95
N LEU A 43 19.46 -0.39 4.22
CA LEU A 43 20.38 0.64 3.78
C LEU A 43 20.39 0.71 2.25
N PRO A 44 20.28 1.91 1.66
CA PRO A 44 20.29 2.04 0.22
C PRO A 44 21.61 1.55 -0.37
N ASN A 45 21.54 0.71 -1.39
CA ASN A 45 22.73 0.18 -2.07
C ASN A 45 23.14 1.11 -3.22
N LEU A 46 24.14 1.96 -3.02
CA LEU A 46 24.56 2.93 -4.04
C LEU A 46 25.13 2.30 -5.33
N GLN A 47 25.31 0.97 -5.38
CA GLN A 47 25.74 0.24 -6.58
C GLN A 47 24.58 -0.26 -7.45
N GLN A 48 23.33 -0.13 -6.98
CA GLN A 48 22.14 -0.50 -7.73
C GLN A 48 21.35 0.76 -8.14
N PRO A 49 20.62 0.71 -9.26
CA PRO A 49 19.77 1.83 -9.68
C PRO A 49 18.64 2.05 -8.67
N PHE A 50 18.26 3.33 -8.52
CA PHE A 50 17.06 3.73 -7.81
C PHE A 50 15.95 3.96 -8.82
N GLU A 51 14.73 3.56 -8.46
CA GLU A 51 13.52 3.85 -9.21
C GLU A 51 12.66 4.81 -8.40
N VAL A 52 12.15 5.86 -9.04
CA VAL A 52 11.25 6.82 -8.39
C VAL A 52 9.88 6.64 -9.02
N GLU A 53 8.93 6.17 -8.22
CA GLU A 53 7.52 6.19 -8.59
C GLU A 53 6.88 7.45 -8.01
N THR A 54 6.19 8.20 -8.86
CA THR A 54 5.49 9.43 -8.47
C THR A 54 4.02 9.29 -8.79
N ASP A 55 3.17 9.67 -7.84
CA ASP A 55 1.73 9.80 -8.04
C ASP A 55 1.30 11.23 -7.71
N ALA A 56 0.56 11.85 -8.61
CA ALA A 56 0.15 13.24 -8.48
C ALA A 56 -1.35 13.38 -8.73
N SER A 57 -1.99 14.18 -7.87
CA SER A 57 -3.34 14.68 -8.00
C SER A 57 -3.30 16.20 -8.14
N ASP A 58 -4.40 16.81 -8.58
CA ASP A 58 -4.54 18.26 -8.72
C ASP A 58 -4.22 19.05 -7.43
N TYR A 59 -4.24 18.37 -6.28
CA TYR A 59 -4.04 18.98 -4.97
C TYR A 59 -2.72 18.58 -4.29
N THR A 60 -2.16 17.43 -4.62
CA THR A 60 -0.99 16.87 -3.92
C THR A 60 -0.16 15.96 -4.82
N MET A 61 1.16 15.98 -4.62
CA MET A 61 2.10 15.07 -5.29
C MET A 61 2.84 14.25 -4.23
N GLY A 62 2.87 12.93 -4.42
CA GLY A 62 3.64 11.98 -3.63
C GLY A 62 4.69 11.29 -4.49
N SER A 63 5.81 10.92 -3.87
CA SER A 63 6.84 10.10 -4.51
C SER A 63 7.33 9.01 -3.56
N VAL A 64 7.70 7.87 -4.12
CA VAL A 64 8.30 6.73 -3.43
C VAL A 64 9.60 6.39 -4.12
N LEU A 65 10.68 6.30 -3.34
CA LEU A 65 11.97 5.81 -3.79
C LEU A 65 12.03 4.29 -3.58
N LEU A 66 12.22 3.56 -4.67
CA LEU A 66 12.28 2.11 -4.70
C LEU A 66 13.69 1.65 -5.05
N GLN A 67 14.07 0.51 -4.47
CA GLN A 67 15.33 -0.15 -4.74
C GLN A 67 15.16 -1.66 -4.58
N GLY A 68 15.63 -2.43 -5.57
CA GLY A 68 15.42 -3.88 -5.68
C GLY A 68 16.68 -4.71 -5.48
#